data_AF-A0A1B7W6P3-F1
#
_entry.id   AF-A0A1B7W6P3-F1
#
_cell.length_a   1.000
_cell.length_b   1.000
_cell.length_c   1.000
_cell.angle_alpha   90.00
_cell.angle_beta   90.00
_cell.angle_gamma   90.00
#
_symmetry.space_group_name_H-M   'P 1'
#
loop_
_entity.id
_entity.type
_entity.pdbx_description
1 polymer ?
#
loop_
_entity_poly.entity_id
_entity_poly.type
_entity_poly.pdbx_seq_one_letter_code
_entity_poly.pdbx_strand_id
1 'polypeptide(L)'
;MADKDPYVYRIKSVVKVVDGDTIDADIDLGFDISLTKRIRLAGIDTPESRTSDAYEKKLGLEAKEWIKARLKDNKNILIKTELPDSTEKYGRIIGHLYINGEEISLNNQMIIEGYAWKYDGGKKKKDFDELLARRKTSLPNS
;
A
#
# COMPACT_ATOMS: atom_id res chain seq x y z
N MET A 1 -10.97 -23.52 -9.50
CA MET A 1 -9.82 -23.34 -8.59
C MET A 1 -10.16 -22.18 -7.67
N ALA A 2 -10.80 -22.42 -6.53
CA ALA A 2 -11.41 -21.35 -5.72
C ALA A 2 -11.01 -21.34 -4.23
N ASP A 3 -10.24 -22.34 -3.76
CA ASP A 3 -9.82 -22.45 -2.35
C ASP A 3 -8.31 -22.52 -2.25
N LYS A 4 -7.62 -21.42 -2.55
CA LYS A 4 -6.25 -21.26 -2.07
C LYS A 4 -6.27 -20.15 -1.04
N ASP A 5 -5.72 -20.43 0.13
CA ASP A 5 -5.49 -19.38 1.12
C ASP A 5 -4.43 -18.41 0.59
N PRO A 6 -4.60 -17.11 0.83
CA PRO A 6 -3.60 -16.11 0.47
C PRO A 6 -2.27 -16.45 1.16
N TYR A 7 -1.17 -16.37 0.42
CA TYR A 7 0.15 -16.55 0.99
C TYR A 7 0.52 -15.36 1.87
N VAL A 8 1.18 -15.65 2.99
CA VAL A 8 1.69 -14.64 3.92
C VAL A 8 3.20 -14.75 4.00
N TYR A 9 3.90 -13.64 3.72
CA TYR A 9 5.35 -13.57 3.77
C TYR A 9 5.82 -12.44 4.67
N ARG A 10 7.05 -12.56 5.17
CA ARG A 10 7.73 -11.46 5.87
C ARG A 10 8.44 -10.58 4.85
N ILE A 11 8.39 -9.27 5.06
CA ILE A 11 9.24 -8.32 4.34
C ILE A 11 10.48 -8.07 5.21
N LYS A 12 11.66 -8.43 4.70
CA LYS A 12 12.95 -8.18 5.38
C LYS A 12 13.26 -6.70 5.41
N SER A 13 13.04 -6.02 4.27
CA SER A 13 13.24 -4.59 4.16
C SER A 13 12.39 -4.00 3.04
N VAL A 14 11.95 -2.75 3.23
CA VAL A 14 11.37 -1.94 2.17
C VAL A 14 12.52 -1.20 1.49
N VAL A 15 12.83 -1.60 0.26
CA VAL A 15 13.93 -1.03 -0.53
C VAL A 15 13.59 0.38 -0.98
N LYS A 16 12.34 0.59 -1.42
CA LYS A 16 11.89 1.87 -1.94
C LYS A 16 10.39 2.04 -1.85
N VAL A 17 9.93 3.22 -1.44
CA VAL A 17 8.55 3.66 -1.71
C VAL A 17 8.50 4.32 -3.08
N VAL A 18 7.87 3.65 -4.05
CA VAL A 18 7.80 4.09 -5.45
C VAL A 18 6.73 5.16 -5.60
N ASP A 19 5.53 4.87 -5.12
CA ASP A 19 4.39 5.78 -5.03
C ASP A 19 3.58 5.50 -3.74
N GLY A 20 2.51 6.27 -3.49
CA GLY A 20 1.66 6.10 -2.30
C GLY A 20 1.13 4.67 -2.11
N ASP A 21 0.88 3.96 -3.21
CA ASP A 21 0.32 2.60 -3.20
C ASP A 21 1.29 1.52 -3.70
N THR A 22 2.56 1.86 -3.95
CA THR A 22 3.51 0.97 -4.61
C THR A 22 4.88 1.03 -3.94
N ILE A 23 5.40 -0.14 -3.54
CA ILE A 23 6.72 -0.28 -2.92
C ILE A 23 7.57 -1.32 -3.65
N ASP A 24 8.88 -1.19 -3.57
CA ASP A 24 9.83 -2.28 -3.87
C ASP A 24 10.33 -2.83 -2.51
N ALA A 25 10.25 -4.14 -2.31
CA ALA A 25 10.58 -4.78 -1.04
C ALA A 25 11.31 -6.11 -1.24
N ASP A 26 12.16 -6.46 -0.27
CA ASP A 26 12.82 -7.75 -0.18
C ASP A 26 11.98 -8.70 0.68
N ILE A 27 11.44 -9.75 0.04
CA ILE A 27 10.47 -10.68 0.63
C ILE A 27 11.21 -11.94 1.05
N ASP A 28 11.04 -12.34 2.31
CA ASP A 28 11.59 -13.59 2.85
C ASP A 28 10.75 -14.79 2.39
N LEU A 29 11.37 -15.72 1.68
CA LEU A 29 10.74 -16.96 1.22
C LEU A 29 11.14 -18.17 2.09
N GLY A 30 11.92 -17.94 3.15
CA GLY A 30 12.51 -18.99 3.97
C GLY A 30 13.73 -19.64 3.31
N PHE A 31 14.35 -20.60 4.00
CA PHE A 31 15.52 -21.35 3.50
C PHE A 31 16.70 -20.46 3.06
N ASP A 32 16.87 -19.30 3.69
CA ASP A 32 17.86 -18.27 3.30
C ASP A 32 17.68 -17.75 1.86
N ILE A 33 16.47 -17.84 1.33
CA ILE A 33 16.08 -17.32 0.02
C ILE A 33 15.24 -16.07 0.22
N SER A 34 15.56 -15.01 -0.52
CA SER A 34 14.73 -13.82 -0.60
C SER A 34 14.49 -13.39 -2.04
N LEU A 35 13.43 -12.60 -2.22
CA LEU A 35 13.00 -12.13 -3.52
C LEU A 35 12.65 -10.64 -3.44
N THR A 36 13.44 -9.82 -4.12
CA THR A 36 13.14 -8.40 -4.30
C THR A 36 12.11 -8.21 -5.41
N LYS A 37 10.93 -7.71 -5.04
CA LYS A 37 9.83 -7.45 -5.99
C LYS A 37 9.11 -6.14 -5.71
N ARG A 38 8.49 -5.63 -6.76
CA ARG A 38 7.52 -4.55 -6.67
C ARG A 38 6.20 -5.09 -6.14
N ILE A 39 5.64 -4.43 -5.14
CA ILE A 39 4.35 -4.71 -4.53
C ILE A 39 3.41 -3.54 -4.83
N ARG A 40 2.23 -3.83 -5.36
CA ARG A 40 1.08 -2.93 -5.43
C ARG A 40 0.17 -3.22 -4.24
N LEU A 41 -0.12 -2.20 -3.45
CA LEU A 41 -1.03 -2.31 -2.33
C LEU A 41 -2.45 -2.57 -2.83
N ALA A 42 -3.00 -3.72 -2.46
CA ALA A 42 -4.32 -4.16 -2.87
C ALA A 42 -5.44 -3.26 -2.32
N GLY A 43 -6.55 -3.18 -3.04
CA GLY A 43 -7.77 -2.52 -2.57
C GLY A 43 -7.72 -0.99 -2.51
N ILE A 44 -6.61 -0.37 -2.92
CA ILE A 44 -6.43 1.08 -2.82
C ILE A 44 -5.92 1.74 -4.11
N ASP A 45 -6.22 3.01 -4.29
CA ASP A 45 -5.60 3.89 -5.29
C ASP A 45 -5.22 5.20 -4.61
N THR A 46 -3.99 5.66 -4.84
CA THR A 46 -3.50 6.93 -4.28
C THR A 46 -3.43 8.00 -5.36
N PRO A 47 -3.53 9.30 -5.01
CA PRO A 47 -3.17 10.36 -5.94
C PRO A 47 -1.77 10.14 -6.52
N GLU A 48 -1.60 10.29 -7.82
CA GLU A 48 -0.34 9.95 -8.50
C GLU A 48 0.75 11.00 -8.19
N SER A 49 1.88 10.59 -7.62
CA SER A 49 2.98 11.55 -7.34
C SER A 49 3.77 11.95 -8.59
N ARG A 50 3.56 11.25 -9.71
CA ARG A 50 4.24 11.45 -11.00
C ARG A 50 3.30 11.95 -12.09
N THR A 51 2.43 12.89 -11.75
CA THR A 51 1.50 13.57 -12.67
C THR A 51 1.94 15.00 -12.98
N SER A 52 1.43 15.57 -14.08
CA SER A 52 1.60 16.99 -14.44
C SER A 52 0.64 17.91 -13.68
N ASP A 53 -0.44 17.35 -13.10
CA ASP A 53 -1.36 18.09 -12.25
C ASP A 53 -0.68 18.42 -10.90
N ALA A 54 -0.45 19.71 -10.65
CA ALA A 54 0.25 20.15 -9.45
C ALA A 54 -0.49 19.81 -8.16
N TYR A 55 -1.82 19.77 -8.19
CA TYR A 55 -2.64 19.50 -7.02
C TYR A 55 -2.64 18.01 -6.69
N GLU A 56 -2.89 17.15 -7.69
CA GLU A 56 -2.79 15.70 -7.52
C GLU A 56 -1.38 15.29 -7.08
N LYS A 57 -0.35 15.88 -7.70
CA LYS A 57 1.05 15.62 -7.35
C LYS A 57 1.35 15.94 -5.89
N LYS A 58 0.83 17.07 -5.36
CA LYS A 58 1.00 17.44 -3.95
C LYS A 58 0.41 16.37 -3.04
N LEU A 59 -0.83 15.96 -3.28
CA LEU A 59 -1.51 14.94 -2.48
C LEU A 59 -0.84 13.56 -2.60
N GLY A 60 -0.30 13.22 -3.77
CA GLY A 60 0.42 11.98 -4.01
C GLY A 60 1.76 11.94 -3.28
N LEU A 61 2.48 13.06 -3.23
CA LEU A 61 3.69 13.18 -2.41
C LEU A 61 3.37 13.05 -0.92
N GLU A 62 2.27 13.62 -0.44
CA GLU A 62 1.84 13.46 0.95
C GLU A 62 1.50 12.01 1.30
N ALA A 63 0.77 11.29 0.43
CA ALA A 63 0.51 9.85 0.61
C ALA A 63 1.80 9.02 0.63
N LYS A 64 2.75 9.37 -0.24
CA LYS A 64 4.08 8.75 -0.29
C LYS A 64 4.91 9.00 0.97
N GLU A 65 4.86 10.20 1.54
CA GLU A 65 5.57 10.48 2.80
C GLU A 65 4.89 9.82 3.99
N TRP A 66 3.55 9.74 4.00
CA TRP A 66 2.82 9.02 5.04
C TRP A 66 3.23 7.54 5.10
N ILE A 67 3.25 6.85 3.95
CA ILE A 67 3.64 5.44 3.93
C ILE A 67 5.11 5.23 4.31
N LYS A 68 6.00 6.14 3.89
CA LYS A 68 7.41 6.11 4.31
C LYS A 68 7.53 6.22 5.82
N ALA A 69 6.85 7.19 6.43
CA ALA A 69 6.85 7.38 7.87
C ALA A 69 6.29 6.16 8.59
N ARG A 70 5.20 5.58 8.06
CA ARG A 70 4.54 4.41 8.65
C ARG A 70 5.35 3.14 8.54
N LEU A 71 6.19 2.99 7.51
CA LEU A 71 7.09 1.84 7.32
C LEU A 71 8.44 2.02 8.03
N LYS A 72 8.84 3.26 8.34
CA LYS A 72 10.11 3.58 9.01
C LYS A 72 10.21 2.88 10.37
N ASP A 73 11.39 2.32 10.66
CA ASP A 73 11.76 1.69 11.94
C ASP A 73 10.93 0.45 12.36
N ASN A 74 10.02 -0.04 11.51
CA ASN A 74 9.26 -1.25 11.80
C ASN A 74 10.06 -2.51 11.55
N LYS A 75 9.99 -3.44 12.51
CA LYS A 75 10.75 -4.70 12.48
C LYS A 75 9.93 -5.88 12.00
N ASN A 76 8.60 -5.75 11.94
CA ASN A 76 7.71 -6.84 11.57
C ASN A 76 6.69 -6.36 10.54
N ILE A 77 7.01 -6.53 9.26
CA ILE A 77 6.11 -6.23 8.16
C ILE A 77 5.73 -7.55 7.50
N LEU A 78 4.43 -7.82 7.43
CA LEU A 78 3.87 -8.97 6.72
C LEU A 78 3.15 -8.49 5.47
N ILE A 79 3.28 -9.24 4.38
CA ILE A 79 2.43 -9.12 3.20
C ILE A 79 1.51 -10.32 3.12
N LYS A 80 0.20 -10.07 2.99
CA LYS A 80 -0.82 -11.07 2.64
C LYS A 80 -1.22 -10.85 1.18
N THR A 81 -0.91 -11.81 0.31
CA THR A 81 -1.13 -11.68 -1.14
C THR A 81 -2.60 -11.83 -1.53
N GLU A 82 -3.01 -11.31 -2.67
CA GLU A 82 -4.31 -11.66 -3.29
C GLU A 82 -4.16 -12.77 -4.33
N LEU A 83 -5.14 -13.67 -4.42
CA LEU A 83 -5.20 -14.81 -5.35
C LEU A 83 -6.30 -14.60 -6.41
N PRO A 84 -6.30 -15.33 -7.54
CA PRO A 84 -5.32 -16.35 -7.98
C PRO A 84 -4.05 -15.77 -8.62
N ASP A 85 -4.08 -14.48 -8.94
CA ASP A 85 -3.07 -13.78 -9.72
C ASP A 85 -2.32 -12.78 -8.85
N SER A 86 -1.62 -13.28 -7.82
CA SER A 86 -0.69 -12.45 -7.04
C SER A 86 0.46 -11.89 -7.87
N THR A 87 0.44 -12.09 -9.20
CA THR A 87 1.28 -11.46 -10.19
C THR A 87 0.38 -10.91 -11.29
N GLU A 88 0.28 -9.58 -11.40
CA GLU A 88 -0.34 -8.97 -12.58
C GLU A 88 0.41 -9.35 -13.87
N LYS A 89 -0.18 -9.00 -15.02
CA LYS A 89 0.40 -9.01 -16.37
C LYS A 89 1.84 -8.43 -16.48
N TYR A 90 2.31 -7.70 -15.46
CA TYR A 90 3.61 -7.03 -15.40
C TYR A 90 4.53 -7.51 -14.26
N GLY A 91 4.21 -8.61 -13.58
CA GLY A 91 5.11 -9.22 -12.58
C GLY A 91 5.20 -8.49 -11.23
N ARG A 92 4.19 -7.67 -10.89
CA ARG A 92 4.03 -7.03 -9.57
C ARG A 92 3.26 -7.94 -8.63
N ILE A 93 3.66 -7.98 -7.36
CA ILE A 93 2.90 -8.66 -6.31
C ILE A 93 1.74 -7.77 -5.86
N ILE A 94 0.53 -8.31 -5.75
CA ILE A 94 -0.62 -7.61 -5.16
C ILE A 94 -0.85 -8.14 -3.74
N GLY A 95 -0.97 -7.24 -2.76
CA GLY A 95 -1.26 -7.64 -1.39
C GLY A 95 -1.53 -6.53 -0.38
N HIS A 96 -1.88 -6.97 0.82
CA HIS A 96 -2.15 -6.13 1.98
C HIS A 96 -0.97 -6.20 2.95
N LEU A 97 -0.47 -5.05 3.39
CA LEU A 97 0.61 -4.98 4.37
C LEU A 97 0.04 -4.89 5.79
N TYR A 98 0.67 -5.62 6.72
CA TYR A 98 0.38 -5.57 8.15
C TYR A 98 1.67 -5.27 8.89
N ILE A 99 1.62 -4.31 9.80
CA ILE A 99 2.81 -3.79 10.50
C ILE A 99 2.68 -4.11 11.97
N ASN A 100 3.74 -4.66 12.58
CA ASN A 100 3.85 -4.94 14.01
C ASN A 100 2.66 -5.71 14.63
N GLY A 101 2.00 -6.57 13.84
CA GLY A 101 0.86 -7.37 14.30
C GLY A 101 -0.47 -6.61 14.40
N GLU A 102 -0.56 -5.41 13.83
CA GLU A 102 -1.81 -4.66 13.75
C GLU A 102 -2.89 -5.42 12.97
N GLU A 103 -4.14 -5.35 13.44
CA GLU A 103 -5.28 -6.02 12.80
C GLU A 103 -5.72 -5.34 11.51
N ILE A 104 -5.61 -4.01 11.45
CA ILE A 104 -5.96 -3.21 10.28
C ILE A 104 -4.75 -3.13 9.37
N SER A 105 -4.89 -3.57 8.12
CA SER A 105 -3.83 -3.44 7.13
C SER A 105 -3.45 -1.97 6.91
N LEU A 106 -2.17 -1.72 6.62
CA LEU A 106 -1.66 -0.42 6.20
C LEU A 106 -2.50 0.18 5.08
N ASN A 107 -2.93 -0.65 4.12
CA ASN A 107 -3.78 -0.26 3.01
C ASN A 107 -5.08 0.39 3.51
N ASN A 108 -5.77 -0.27 4.45
CA ASN A 108 -7.01 0.25 5.03
C ASN A 108 -6.77 1.48 5.91
N GLN A 109 -5.64 1.55 6.63
CA GLN A 109 -5.25 2.76 7.35
C GLN A 109 -5.12 3.95 6.40
N MET A 110 -4.53 3.78 5.21
CA MET A 110 -4.48 4.84 4.20
C MET A 110 -5.86 5.32 3.75
N ILE A 111 -6.84 4.42 3.66
CA ILE A 111 -8.23 4.79 3.31
C ILE A 111 -8.83 5.62 4.45
N ILE A 112 -8.70 5.14 5.69
CA ILE A 112 -9.28 5.75 6.90
C ILE A 112 -8.71 7.16 7.11
N GLU A 113 -7.39 7.31 6.96
CA GLU A 113 -6.69 8.58 7.18
C GLU A 113 -6.71 9.51 5.95
N GLY A 114 -7.35 9.11 4.85
CA GLY A 114 -7.53 9.96 3.68
C GLY A 114 -6.27 10.13 2.82
N TYR A 115 -5.41 9.12 2.76
CA TYR A 115 -4.28 9.06 1.84
C TYR A 115 -4.56 8.22 0.59
N ALA A 116 -5.60 7.39 0.61
CA ALA A 116 -6.01 6.59 -0.53
C ALA A 116 -7.54 6.46 -0.65
N TRP A 117 -8.01 6.22 -1.87
CA TRP A 117 -9.37 5.77 -2.14
C TRP A 117 -9.44 4.24 -2.09
N LYS A 118 -10.62 3.71 -1.80
CA LYS A 118 -10.91 2.29 -2.04
C LYS A 118 -10.97 2.05 -3.56
N TYR A 119 -10.33 0.99 -4.02
CA TYR A 119 -10.25 0.62 -5.43
C TYR A 119 -10.44 -0.88 -5.62
N ASP A 120 -11.33 -1.26 -6.54
CA ASP A 120 -11.72 -2.65 -6.81
C ASP A 120 -11.29 -3.13 -8.21
N GLY A 121 -10.42 -2.37 -8.89
CA GLY A 121 -10.02 -2.66 -10.28
C GLY A 121 -10.92 -2.00 -11.33
N GLY A 122 -11.98 -1.29 -10.92
CA GLY A 122 -12.87 -0.56 -11.81
C GLY A 122 -12.33 0.80 -12.25
N LYS A 123 -13.23 1.78 -12.39
CA LYS A 123 -12.84 3.15 -12.78
C LYS A 123 -12.21 3.88 -11.59
N LYS A 124 -11.01 4.43 -11.79
CA LYS A 124 -10.35 5.28 -10.77
C LYS A 124 -11.26 6.44 -10.37
N LYS A 125 -11.46 6.60 -9.06
CA LYS A 125 -12.16 7.76 -8.47
C LYS A 125 -11.12 8.84 -8.17
N LYS A 126 -11.30 10.05 -8.69
CA LYS A 126 -10.43 11.21 -8.40
C LYS A 126 -11.22 12.27 -7.63
N ASP A 127 -11.61 11.93 -6.42
CA ASP A 127 -12.35 12.80 -5.51
C ASP A 127 -11.41 13.26 -4.39
N PHE A 128 -10.71 14.37 -4.64
CA PHE A 128 -9.70 14.88 -3.71
C PHE A 128 -10.33 15.46 -2.43
N ASP A 129 -11.56 15.98 -2.53
CA ASP A 129 -12.26 16.55 -1.38
C ASP A 129 -12.63 15.46 -0.37
N GLU A 130 -12.98 14.25 -0.83
CA GLU A 130 -13.16 13.08 0.02
C GLU A 130 -11.91 12.76 0.85
N LEU A 131 -10.72 12.77 0.22
CA LEU A 131 -9.46 12.51 0.93
C LEU A 131 -9.19 13.57 2.01
N LEU A 132 -9.38 14.85 1.66
CA LEU A 132 -9.15 15.95 2.60
C LEU A 132 -10.16 15.94 3.76
N ALA A 133 -11.42 15.58 3.51
CA ALA A 133 -12.42 15.46 4.56
C ALA A 133 -12.06 14.36 5.57
N ARG A 134 -11.53 13.21 5.10
CA ARG A 134 -11.07 12.13 5.98
C ARG A 134 -9.89 12.55 6.85
N ARG A 135 -8.90 13.24 6.28
CA ARG A 135 -7.74 13.75 7.02
C ARG A 135 -8.11 14.68 8.18
N LYS A 136 -9.16 15.49 8.01
CA LYS A 136 -9.66 16.37 9.07
C LYS A 136 -10.33 15.60 10.21
N THR A 137 -10.94 14.46 9.90
CA THR A 137 -11.65 13.61 10.86
C THR A 137 -10.69 12.68 11.62
N SER A 138 -9.55 12.33 11.00
CA SER A 138 -8.52 11.48 11.61
C SER A 138 -7.53 12.22 12.51
N LEU A 139 -7.51 13.56 12.48
CA LEU A 139 -6.77 14.34 13.46
C LEU A 139 -7.54 14.29 14.79
N PRO A 140 -6.95 13.81 15.90
CA PRO A 140 -7.59 13.97 17.20
C PRO A 140 -7.84 15.46 17.43
N ASN A 141 -9.04 15.83 17.86
CA ASN A 141 -9.38 17.20 18.24
C ASN A 141 -8.24 17.74 19.13
N SER A 142 -7.48 18.68 18.58
CA SER A 142 -6.39 19.38 19.26
C SER A 142 -6.89 20.11 20.49
#